data_AF-B4I9R0-F1
#
_entry.id   AF-B4I9R0-F1
#
_cell.length_a   1.000
_cell.length_b   1.000
_cell.length_c   1.000
_cell.angle_alpha   90.00
_cell.angle_beta   90.00
_cell.angle_gamma   90.00
#
_symmetry.space_group_name_H-M   'P 1'
#
loop_
_entity.id
_entity.type
_entity.pdbx_description
1 polymer ?
#
loop_
_entity_poly.entity_id
_entity_poly.type
_entity_poly.pdbx_seq_one_letter_code
_entity_poly.pdbx_strand_id
1 'polypeptide(L)' 'PYSYIPFSAGPRNCIGQKFALLEMKTMVIKVIRHYQLLPMGADVEPSIKIVLRSKSGVNVGLRSRLY' A
#
# COMPACT_ATOMS: atom_id res chain seq x y z
N PRO A 1 8.38 -0.46 21.73
CA PRO A 1 8.74 0.78 20.99
C PRO A 1 9.61 0.43 19.77
N TYR A 2 9.45 1.09 18.63
CA TYR A 2 10.15 0.83 17.34
C TYR A 2 9.72 -0.38 16.48
N SER A 3 8.61 -1.04 16.79
CA SER A 3 8.10 -2.15 15.97
C SER A 3 7.57 -1.72 14.58
N TYR A 4 7.44 -0.41 14.33
CA TYR A 4 6.92 0.13 13.07
C TYR A 4 7.69 1.39 12.64
N ILE A 5 8.70 1.20 11.79
CA ILE A 5 9.58 2.26 11.27
C ILE A 5 9.75 2.21 9.74
N PRO A 6 8.67 2.09 8.95
CA PRO A 6 8.76 1.93 7.49
C PRO A 6 9.33 3.15 6.75
N PHE A 7 9.38 4.30 7.42
CA PHE A 7 9.95 5.55 6.91
C PHE A 7 11.25 5.94 7.62
N SER A 8 11.91 4.98 8.27
CA SER A 8 13.04 5.20 9.20
C SER A 8 12.66 6.07 10.41
N ALA A 9 13.62 6.30 11.30
CA ALA A 9 13.45 7.12 12.51
C ALA A 9 14.59 8.14 12.65
N GLY A 10 14.36 9.19 13.44
CA GLY A 10 15.36 10.23 13.72
C GLY A 10 15.38 11.36 12.68
N PRO A 11 16.38 12.26 12.76
CA PRO A 11 16.44 13.49 11.95
C PRO A 11 16.67 13.26 10.45
N ARG A 12 17.06 12.04 10.07
CA ARG A 12 17.22 11.59 8.67
C ARG A 12 16.16 10.55 8.27
N ASN A 13 14.95 10.63 8.83
CA ASN A 13 13.83 9.85 8.34
C ASN A 13 13.38 10.35 6.95
N CYS A 14 12.44 9.63 6.33
CA CYS A 14 11.91 10.02 5.03
C CYS A 14 11.20 11.39 5.11
N ILE A 15 11.74 12.38 4.40
CA ILE A 15 11.14 13.71 4.28
C ILE A 15 9.70 13.68 3.73
N GLY A 16 9.39 12.67 2.91
CA GLY A 16 8.08 12.44 2.32
C GLY A 16 7.08 11.69 3.20
N GLN A 17 7.43 11.28 4.43
CA GLN A 17 6.59 10.42 5.27
C GLN A 17 5.15 10.94 5.44
N LYS A 18 5.00 12.24 5.73
CA LYS A 18 3.68 12.84 5.95
C LYS A 18 2.85 12.85 4.66
N PHE A 19 3.48 13.18 3.54
CA PHE A 19 2.83 13.18 2.23
C PHE A 19 2.41 11.77 1.81
N ALA A 20 3.32 10.80 1.87
CA ALA A 20 3.05 9.41 1.50
C ALA A 20 1.90 8.80 2.33
N LEU A 21 1.86 9.07 3.64
CA LEU A 21 0.77 8.61 4.49
C LEU A 21 -0.58 9.26 4.15
N LEU A 22 -0.58 10.55 3.81
CA LEU A 22 -1.81 11.24 3.39
C LEU A 22 -2.32 10.66 2.06
N GLU A 23 -1.43 10.51 1.07
CA GLU A 23 -1.74 9.94 -0.24
C GLU A 23 -2.27 8.50 -0.14
N MET A 24 -1.62 7.64 0.65
CA MET A 24 -2.10 6.28 0.87
C MET A 24 -3.50 6.26 1.50
N LYS A 25 -3.75 7.11 2.51
CA LYS A 25 -5.07 7.19 3.16
C LYS A 25 -6.15 7.66 2.19
N THR A 26 -5.89 8.73 1.43
CA THR A 26 -6.88 9.27 0.49
C THR A 26 -7.18 8.27 -0.63
N MET A 27 -6.17 7.60 -1.17
CA MET A 27 -6.33 6.53 -2.15
C MET A 27 -7.20 5.39 -1.59
N VAL A 28 -6.85 4.84 -0.42
CA VAL A 28 -7.58 3.73 0.20
C VAL A 28 -9.03 4.12 0.46
N ILE A 29 -9.29 5.30 1.02
CA ILE A 29 -10.65 5.79 1.29
C ILE A 29 -11.46 5.89 -0.02
N LYS A 30 -10.87 6.42 -1.09
CA LYS A 30 -11.55 6.54 -2.39
C LYS A 30 -11.89 5.16 -2.96
N VAL A 31 -10.95 4.20 -2.88
CA VAL A 31 -11.17 2.84 -3.37
C VAL A 31 -12.29 2.14 -2.61
N ILE A 32 -12.26 2.12 -1.27
CA ILE A 32 -13.25 1.39 -0.47
C ILE A 32 -14.67 2.02 -0.49
N ARG A 33 -14.76 3.32 -0.82
CA ARG A 33 -16.04 4.02 -0.97
C ARG A 33 -16.77 3.60 -2.26
N HIS A 34 -16.02 3.36 -3.34
CA HIS A 34 -16.60 3.09 -4.65
C HIS A 34 -16.50 1.62 -5.09
N TYR A 35 -15.63 0.83 -4.45
CA TYR A 35 -15.36 -0.54 -4.84
C TYR A 35 -15.29 -1.48 -3.64
N GLN A 36 -15.74 -2.70 -3.84
CA GLN A 36 -15.42 -3.86 -3.02
C GLN A 36 -14.17 -4.54 -3.59
N LEU A 37 -13.19 -4.79 -2.74
CA LEU A 37 -11.98 -5.54 -3.08
C LEU A 37 -12.28 -7.04 -3.01
N LEU A 38 -11.93 -7.76 -4.06
CA LEU A 38 -12.07 -9.22 -4.16
C LEU A 38 -10.68 -9.86 -4.25
N PRO A 39 -10.48 -11.04 -3.64
CA PRO A 39 -9.24 -11.78 -3.83
C PRO A 39 -9.10 -12.15 -5.31
N MET A 40 -7.91 -11.93 -5.89
CA MET A 40 -7.63 -12.27 -7.27
C MET A 40 -6.13 -12.58 -7.43
N GLY A 41 -5.80 -13.57 -8.25
CA GLY A 41 -4.41 -13.96 -8.51
C GLY A 41 -3.80 -14.82 -7.40
N ALA A 42 -2.52 -15.13 -7.57
CA ALA A 42 -1.72 -15.91 -6.62
C ALA A 42 -1.17 -15.04 -5.48
N ASP A 43 -0.65 -15.70 -4.44
CA ASP A 43 -0.01 -15.04 -3.31
C ASP A 43 1.18 -14.17 -3.73
N VAL A 44 1.39 -13.09 -2.98
CA VAL A 44 2.42 -12.09 -3.27
C VAL A 44 3.80 -12.62 -2.91
N GLU A 45 4.64 -12.86 -3.93
CA GLU A 45 6.05 -13.19 -3.72
C GLU A 45 6.91 -11.91 -3.60
N PRO A 46 7.64 -11.70 -2.50
CA PRO A 46 8.55 -10.56 -2.37
C PRO A 46 9.77 -10.73 -3.29
N SER A 47 10.14 -9.65 -3.97
CA SER A 47 11.36 -9.54 -4.77
C SER A 47 12.14 -8.30 -4.35
N ILE A 48 13.42 -8.50 -4.05
CA ILE A 48 14.34 -7.43 -3.66
C ILE A 48 15.02 -6.93 -4.95
N LYS A 49 14.75 -5.68 -5.31
CA LYS A 49 15.50 -4.92 -6.33
C LYS A 49 16.11 -3.71 -5.64
N ILE A 50 16.05 -2.53 -6.25
CA ILE A 50 16.40 -1.26 -5.59
C ILE A 50 15.49 -1.01 -4.38
N VAL A 51 14.22 -1.41 -4.47
CA VAL A 51 13.25 -1.43 -3.36
C VAL A 51 12.54 -2.78 -3.34
N LEU A 52 11.95 -3.15 -2.20
CA LEU A 52 11.10 -4.34 -2.08
C LEU A 52 9.85 -4.16 -2.94
N ARG A 53 9.57 -5.14 -3.82
CA ARG A 53 8.38 -5.15 -4.68
C ARG A 53 7.81 -6.56 -4.80
N SER A 54 6.53 -6.68 -5.13
CA SER A 54 5.98 -7.96 -5.58
C SER A 54 6.61 -8.37 -6.91
N LYS A 55 6.97 -9.64 -7.04
CA LYS A 55 7.48 -10.24 -8.28
C LYS A 55 6.41 -10.30 -9.38
N SER A 56 5.17 -10.64 -9.01
CA SER A 56 4.03 -10.85 -9.90
C SER A 56 3.01 -9.70 -9.91
N GLY A 57 3.31 -8.62 -9.17
CA GLY A 57 2.39 -7.50 -8.96
C GLY A 57 1.43 -7.74 -7.79
N VAL A 58 0.48 -6.82 -7.61
CA VAL A 58 -0.57 -6.93 -6.59
C VAL A 58 -1.88 -7.12 -7.33
N ASN A 59 -2.38 -8.35 -7.36
CA ASN A 59 -3.58 -8.71 -8.08
C ASN A 59 -4.78 -8.59 -7.13
N VAL A 60 -5.74 -7.73 -7.48
CA VAL A 60 -6.95 -7.50 -6.67
C VAL A 60 -8.11 -7.30 -7.63
N GLY A 61 -9.20 -8.05 -7.41
CA GLY A 61 -10.43 -7.86 -8.15
C GLY A 61 -11.17 -6.63 -7.60
N LEU A 62 -11.77 -5.84 -8.49
CA LEU A 62 -12.60 -4.69 -8.10
C LEU A 62 -14.04 -4.92 -8.55
N ARG A 63 -14.98 -4.76 -7.62
CA ARG A 63 -16.41 -4.74 -7.92
C ARG A 63 -16.99 -3.39 -7.53
N SER A 64 -17.71 -2.73 -8.44
CA SER A 64 -18.38 -1.46 -8.13
C SER A 64 -19.33 -1.65 -6.94
N ARG A 65 -19.26 -0.73 -5.98
CA ARG A 65 -20.13 -0.70 -4.81
C ARG A 65 -21.38 0.10 -5.15
N LEU A 66 -22.47 -0.60 -5.40
CA LEU A 66 -23.81 -0.01 -5.48
C LEU A 66 -24.29 0.23 -4.05
N TYR A 67 -24.80 1.43 -3.78
CA TYR A 67 -25.31 1.83 -2.47
C TYR A 67 -26.74 1.34 -2.28
#